data_AF-A0A2V9C1B4-F1
#
_entry.id   AF-A0A2V9C1B4-F1
#
_cell.length_a   1.000
_cell.length_b   1.000
_cell.length_c   1.000
_cell.angle_alpha   90.00
_cell.angle_beta   90.00
_cell.angle_gamma   90.00
#
_symmetry.space_group_name_H-M   'P 1'
#
loop_
_entity.id
_entity.type
_entity.pdbx_description
1 polymer ?
#
loop_
_entity_poly.entity_id
_entity_poly.type
_entity_poly.pdbx_seq_one_letter_code
_entity_poly.pdbx_strand_id
1 'polypeptide(L)'
;MIVVLLGAATGLPLFWHGEVVPSTRPLATFPQVVGALQGRDLPLEDWELQVVRVDDYLSRVYSGPGAPPLYLYIGYYSSQRAGQTLHTPRNCLPGSGWQPVTAAELKLRLPSGQHAPANFYVVEKG
;
A
#
# COMPACT_ATOMS: atom_id res chain seq x y z
N MET A 1 -42.12 -17.90 -4.39
CA MET A 1 -40.71 -18.07 -3.97
C MET A 1 -39.76 -18.49 -5.10
N ILE A 2 -40.24 -18.76 -6.34
CA ILE A 2 -39.38 -19.04 -7.51
C ILE A 2 -39.04 -17.76 -8.29
N VAL A 3 -39.95 -16.77 -8.32
CA VAL A 3 -39.76 -15.50 -9.05
C VAL A 3 -38.65 -14.62 -8.43
N VAL A 4 -38.45 -14.69 -7.12
CA VAL A 4 -37.40 -13.92 -6.41
C VAL A 4 -36.00 -14.44 -6.74
N LEU A 5 -35.85 -15.75 -7.01
CA LEU A 5 -34.55 -16.36 -7.32
C LEU A 5 -34.07 -16.03 -8.74
N LEU A 6 -34.99 -15.89 -9.71
CA LEU A 6 -34.64 -15.52 -11.08
C LEU A 6 -34.22 -14.04 -11.21
N GLY A 7 -34.82 -13.13 -10.43
CA GLY A 7 -34.40 -11.73 -10.39
C GLY A 7 -33.01 -11.52 -9.76
N ALA A 8 -32.63 -12.39 -8.81
CA ALA A 8 -31.29 -12.37 -8.22
C ALA A 8 -30.21 -12.87 -9.19
N ALA A 9 -30.50 -13.88 -10.01
CA ALA A 9 -29.56 -14.44 -10.97
C ALA A 9 -29.22 -13.48 -12.13
N THR A 10 -30.18 -12.65 -12.56
CA THR A 10 -29.95 -11.65 -13.62
C THR A 10 -29.43 -10.32 -13.09
N GLY A 11 -29.71 -9.97 -11.83
CA GLY A 11 -29.22 -8.74 -11.19
C GLY A 11 -27.76 -8.81 -10.74
N LEU A 12 -27.29 -9.95 -10.22
CA LEU A 12 -25.93 -10.10 -9.69
C LEU A 12 -24.79 -9.68 -10.66
N PRO A 13 -24.79 -10.09 -11.95
CA PRO A 13 -23.73 -9.68 -12.88
C PRO A 13 -23.81 -8.19 -13.26
N LEU A 14 -24.97 -7.53 -13.12
CA LEU A 14 -25.12 -6.09 -13.39
C LEU A 14 -24.53 -5.21 -12.28
N PHE A 15 -24.47 -5.72 -11.04
CA PHE A 15 -23.83 -5.03 -9.92
C PHE A 15 -22.33 -5.34 -9.80
N TRP A 16 -21.85 -6.35 -10.52
CA TRP A 16 -20.43 -6.71 -10.57
C TRP A 16 -19.66 -5.77 -11.50
N HIS A 17 -19.30 -4.61 -10.96
CA HIS A 17 -18.31 -3.78 -11.62
C HIS A 17 -16.95 -4.47 -11.48
N GLY A 18 -16.30 -4.76 -12.61
CA GLY A 18 -14.89 -5.14 -12.63
C GLY A 18 -14.09 -4.07 -11.90
N GLU A 19 -13.16 -4.49 -11.05
CA GLU A 19 -12.28 -3.51 -10.41
C GLU A 19 -11.25 -3.06 -11.43
N VAL A 20 -11.12 -1.75 -11.60
CA VAL A 20 -10.08 -1.19 -12.45
C VAL A 20 -8.77 -1.28 -11.67
N VAL A 21 -7.99 -2.31 -11.95
CA VAL A 21 -6.61 -2.42 -11.45
C VAL A 21 -5.73 -1.49 -12.30
N PRO A 22 -5.15 -0.43 -11.72
CA PRO A 22 -4.27 0.45 -12.47
C PRO A 22 -3.03 -0.33 -12.94
N SER A 23 -2.64 -0.17 -14.21
CA SER A 23 -1.34 -0.65 -14.69
C SER A 23 -0.24 0.16 -14.02
N THR A 24 0.44 -0.42 -13.03
CA THR A 24 1.59 0.19 -12.37
C THR A 24 2.89 -0.28 -13.05
N ARG A 25 3.92 0.57 -13.05
CA ARG A 25 5.28 0.08 -13.31
C ARG A 25 5.72 -0.77 -12.11
N PRO A 26 6.47 -1.86 -12.31
CA PRO A 26 6.95 -2.68 -11.20
C PRO A 26 7.73 -1.84 -10.19
N LEU A 27 7.46 -2.01 -8.90
CA LEU A 27 8.12 -1.26 -7.82
C LEU A 27 9.62 -1.53 -7.76
N ALA A 28 10.09 -2.66 -8.28
CA ALA A 28 11.51 -2.93 -8.49
C ALA A 28 12.22 -1.86 -9.36
N THR A 29 11.48 -1.15 -10.22
CA THR A 29 12.01 -0.07 -11.07
C THR A 29 12.12 1.28 -10.35
N PHE A 30 11.74 1.35 -9.07
CA PHE A 30 11.86 2.56 -8.27
C PHE A 30 13.34 3.00 -8.18
N PRO A 31 13.65 4.31 -8.22
CA PRO A 31 15.02 4.81 -8.34
C PRO A 31 16.00 4.23 -7.29
N GLN A 32 17.15 3.73 -7.76
CA GLN A 32 18.23 3.27 -6.89
C GLN A 32 19.00 4.44 -6.26
N VAL A 33 18.87 5.65 -6.80
CA VAL A 33 19.58 6.85 -6.32
C VAL A 33 18.57 7.98 -6.13
N VAL A 34 18.60 8.61 -4.95
CA VAL A 34 17.75 9.77 -4.61
C VAL A 34 18.65 10.84 -4.00
N GLY A 35 18.97 11.86 -4.79
CA GLY A 35 19.96 12.88 -4.38
C GLY A 35 21.33 12.23 -4.11
N ALA A 36 21.86 12.38 -2.89
CA ALA A 36 23.10 11.76 -2.44
C ALA A 36 22.91 10.36 -1.81
N LEU A 37 21.68 9.86 -1.73
CA LEU A 37 21.37 8.57 -1.12
C LEU A 37 21.43 7.45 -2.16
N GLN A 38 22.14 6.38 -1.83
CA GLN A 38 22.21 5.14 -2.59
C GLN A 38 21.32 4.07 -1.95
N GLY A 39 20.48 3.45 -2.77
CA GLY A 39 19.57 2.37 -2.41
C GLY A 39 20.23 1.00 -2.44
N ARG A 40 19.84 0.14 -1.51
CA ARG A 40 20.08 -1.30 -1.52
C ARG A 40 18.82 -2.03 -1.12
N ASP A 41 18.39 -2.96 -1.97
CA ASP A 41 17.19 -3.76 -1.71
C ASP A 41 17.40 -4.71 -0.52
N LEU A 42 16.34 -4.83 0.28
CA LEU A 42 16.21 -5.70 1.44
C LEU A 42 14.99 -6.60 1.19
N PRO A 43 15.11 -7.66 0.37
CA PRO A 43 13.98 -8.50 0.03
C PRO A 43 13.33 -9.08 1.30
N LEU A 44 12.00 -9.16 1.29
CA LEU A 44 11.26 -9.80 2.37
C LEU A 44 11.46 -11.32 2.31
N GLU A 45 11.44 -11.96 3.47
CA GLU A 45 11.47 -13.41 3.57
C GLU A 45 10.11 -14.02 3.13
N ASP A 46 10.13 -15.29 2.70
CA ASP A 46 8.94 -15.95 2.17
C ASP A 46 7.76 -15.95 3.16
N TRP A 47 8.03 -16.11 4.46
CA TRP A 47 6.99 -16.08 5.49
C TRP A 47 6.39 -14.68 5.67
N GLU A 48 7.18 -13.61 5.50
CA GLU A 48 6.68 -12.23 5.55
C GLU A 48 5.72 -11.99 4.38
N LEU A 49 6.09 -12.44 3.18
CA LEU A 49 5.24 -12.36 1.98
C LEU A 49 3.92 -13.13 2.15
N GLN A 50 3.94 -14.28 2.82
CA GLN A 50 2.72 -15.04 3.14
C GLN A 50 1.79 -14.33 4.12
N VAL A 51 2.34 -13.47 4.98
CA VAL A 51 1.58 -12.63 5.93
C VAL A 51 1.05 -11.39 5.24
N VAL A 52 1.91 -10.58 4.61
CA VAL A 52 1.51 -9.27 4.05
C VAL A 52 0.69 -9.41 2.76
N ARG A 53 0.94 -10.45 1.95
CA ARG A 53 0.17 -10.78 0.72
C ARG A 53 0.01 -9.61 -0.26
N VAL A 54 1.09 -8.86 -0.44
CA VAL A 54 1.20 -7.77 -1.43
C VAL A 54 1.27 -8.33 -2.86
N ASP A 55 0.71 -7.60 -3.82
CA ASP A 55 0.80 -7.94 -5.25
C ASP A 55 2.14 -7.50 -5.87
N ASP A 56 2.71 -6.41 -5.34
CA ASP A 56 4.05 -5.92 -5.66
C ASP A 56 4.60 -5.18 -4.44
N TYR A 57 5.92 -5.15 -4.27
CA TYR A 57 6.53 -4.44 -3.15
C TYR A 57 7.92 -3.88 -3.46
N LEU A 58 8.31 -2.90 -2.65
CA LEU A 58 9.68 -2.46 -2.50
C LEU A 58 10.04 -2.48 -1.01
N SER A 59 11.17 -3.09 -0.68
CA SER A 59 11.81 -2.95 0.62
C SER A 59 13.28 -2.58 0.37
N ARG A 60 13.67 -1.38 0.79
CA ARG A 60 14.97 -0.80 0.44
C ARG A 60 15.49 0.08 1.57
N VAL A 61 16.79 0.00 1.80
CA VAL A 61 17.51 0.97 2.63
C VAL A 61 18.25 1.96 1.73
N TYR A 62 18.09 3.25 2.02
CA TYR A 62 18.85 4.32 1.41
C TYR A 62 19.90 4.83 2.40
N SER A 63 21.13 5.01 1.94
CA SER A 63 22.25 5.48 2.77
C SER A 63 23.11 6.47 2.01
N GLY A 64 23.67 7.45 2.71
CA GLY A 64 24.54 8.47 2.15
C GLY A 64 25.30 9.22 3.24
N PRO A 65 26.23 10.11 2.87
CA PRO A 65 27.04 10.84 3.83
C PRO A 65 26.20 11.81 4.68
N GLY A 66 26.45 11.81 6.00
CA GLY A 66 25.91 12.83 6.91
C GLY A 66 24.47 12.64 7.40
N ALA A 67 23.81 11.52 7.09
CA ALA A 67 22.46 11.21 7.57
C ALA A 67 22.31 9.73 7.99
N PRO A 68 21.45 9.43 8.98
CA PRO A 68 21.04 8.07 9.28
C PRO A 68 20.40 7.37 8.07
N PRO A 69 20.47 6.03 7.98
CA PRO A 69 19.83 5.28 6.90
C PRO A 69 18.30 5.45 6.92
N LEU A 70 17.71 5.58 5.73
CA LEU A 70 16.25 5.61 5.53
C LEU A 70 15.78 4.23 5.06
N TYR A 71 14.90 3.60 5.83
CA TYR A 71 14.22 2.37 5.44
C TYR A 71 12.90 2.72 4.76
N LEU A 72 12.75 2.32 3.50
CA LEU A 72 11.54 2.51 2.71
C LEU A 72 10.91 1.16 2.44
N TYR A 73 9.65 1.03 2.86
CA TYR A 73 8.78 -0.06 2.47
C TYR A 73 7.57 0.48 1.71
N ILE A 74 7.25 -0.13 0.57
CA ILE A 74 6.05 0.13 -0.23
C ILE A 74 5.39 -1.21 -0.49
N GLY A 75 4.17 -1.40 -0.01
CA GLY A 75 3.32 -2.54 -0.38
C GLY A 75 2.20 -2.08 -1.32
N TYR A 76 2.08 -2.73 -2.48
CA TYR A 76 1.02 -2.46 -3.44
C TYR A 76 -0.02 -3.58 -3.43
N TYR A 77 -1.29 -3.17 -3.43
CA TYR A 77 -2.45 -4.05 -3.51
C TYR A 77 -3.33 -3.55 -4.65
N SER A 78 -3.43 -4.37 -5.68
CA SER A 78 -4.21 -4.12 -6.90
C SER A 78 -5.71 -4.03 -6.63
N SER A 79 -6.19 -4.79 -5.64
CA SER A 79 -7.59 -4.84 -5.25
C SER A 79 -7.83 -4.24 -3.86
N GLN A 80 -8.87 -3.43 -3.75
CA GLN A 80 -9.38 -2.83 -2.51
C GLN A 80 -10.70 -3.50 -2.07
N ARG A 81 -11.04 -4.68 -2.61
CA ARG A 81 -12.26 -5.41 -2.27
C ARG A 81 -12.26 -5.91 -0.82
N ALA A 82 -13.46 -5.95 -0.24
CA ALA A 82 -13.69 -6.58 1.06
C ALA A 82 -13.22 -8.05 1.04
N GLY A 83 -12.40 -8.43 2.02
CA GLY A 83 -11.82 -9.78 2.13
C GLY A 83 -10.29 -9.81 2.05
N GLN A 84 -9.65 -8.75 1.55
CA GLN A 84 -8.20 -8.55 1.71
C GLN A 84 -7.96 -7.98 3.13
N THR A 85 -7.27 -8.74 3.99
CA THR A 85 -6.88 -8.26 5.32
C THR A 85 -5.79 -7.21 5.16
N LEU A 86 -6.18 -5.94 5.16
CA LEU A 86 -5.23 -4.84 5.08
C LEU A 86 -4.51 -4.67 6.42
N HIS A 87 -3.22 -5.03 6.45
CA HIS A 87 -2.32 -4.78 7.58
C HIS A 87 -1.99 -3.28 7.65
N THR A 88 -2.91 -2.47 8.18
CA THR A 88 -2.68 -1.02 8.27
C THR A 88 -1.72 -0.69 9.42
N PRO A 89 -0.68 0.14 9.18
CA PRO A 89 0.22 0.61 10.23
C PRO A 89 -0.52 1.22 11.43
N ARG A 90 -1.64 1.90 11.17
CA ARG A 90 -2.50 2.52 12.19
C ARG A 90 -2.99 1.53 13.25
N ASN A 91 -3.30 0.30 12.88
CA ASN A 91 -3.87 -0.68 13.81
C ASN A 91 -2.79 -1.58 14.43
N CYS A 92 -1.70 -1.85 13.70
CA CYS A 92 -0.67 -2.79 14.15
C CYS A 92 0.45 -2.13 14.97
N LEU A 93 0.91 -0.94 14.57
CA LEU A 93 2.07 -0.29 15.17
C LEU A 93 1.89 0.10 16.66
N PRO A 94 0.69 0.54 17.12
CA PRO A 94 0.48 0.81 18.54
C PRO A 94 0.77 -0.39 19.45
N GLY A 95 0.41 -1.61 19.02
CA GLY A 95 0.68 -2.83 19.78
C GLY A 95 2.18 -3.15 19.93
N SER A 96 3.04 -2.57 19.09
CA SER A 96 4.49 -2.72 19.13
C SER A 96 5.22 -1.51 19.76
N GLY A 97 4.48 -0.62 20.44
CA GLY A 97 5.04 0.52 21.17
C GLY A 97 5.29 1.77 20.32
N TRP A 98 4.81 1.82 19.09
CA TRP A 98 4.87 3.01 18.24
C TRP A 98 3.61 3.86 18.42
N GLN A 99 3.78 5.12 18.77
CA GLN A 99 2.69 6.03 19.07
C GLN A 99 2.45 7.00 17.89
N PRO A 100 1.19 7.30 17.53
CA PRO A 100 0.90 8.34 16.55
C PRO A 100 1.36 9.71 17.01
N VAL A 101 2.11 10.40 16.15
CA VAL A 101 2.43 11.82 16.26
C VAL A 101 1.50 12.65 15.37
N THR A 102 1.12 12.12 14.20
CA THR A 102 0.25 12.81 13.24
C THR A 102 -0.64 11.82 12.51
N ALA A 103 -1.89 12.20 12.31
CA ALA A 103 -2.84 11.52 11.43
C ALA A 103 -3.58 12.57 10.59
N ALA A 104 -3.43 12.52 9.28
CA ALA A 104 -4.01 13.48 8.35
C ALA A 104 -4.36 12.83 7.01
N GLU A 105 -5.07 13.57 6.16
CA GLU A 105 -5.24 13.25 4.75
C GLU A 105 -4.43 14.25 3.92
N LEU A 106 -3.62 13.75 2.99
CA LEU A 106 -2.89 14.53 2.00
C LEU A 106 -3.60 14.49 0.66
N LYS A 107 -3.57 15.61 -0.08
CA LYS A 107 -4.03 15.67 -1.48
C LYS A 107 -2.83 15.52 -2.41
N LEU A 108 -2.66 14.34 -2.98
CA LEU A 108 -1.61 14.06 -3.95
C LEU A 108 -2.02 14.59 -5.32
N ARG A 109 -1.15 15.38 -5.94
CA ARG A 109 -1.34 15.81 -7.33
C ARG A 109 -0.84 14.72 -8.26
N LEU A 110 -1.73 14.21 -9.10
CA LEU A 110 -1.43 13.18 -10.10
C LEU A 110 -0.83 13.82 -11.37
N PRO A 111 -0.10 13.05 -12.20
CA PRO A 111 0.39 13.53 -13.49
C PRO A 111 -0.71 14.04 -14.43
N SER A 112 -1.93 13.54 -14.29
CA SER A 112 -3.12 14.00 -15.01
C SER A 112 -3.62 15.40 -14.59
N GLY A 113 -3.02 15.99 -13.55
CA GLY A 113 -3.47 17.25 -12.95
C GLY A 113 -4.61 17.10 -11.94
N GLN A 114 -5.21 15.91 -11.83
CA GLN A 114 -6.20 15.59 -10.81
C GLN A 114 -5.55 15.45 -9.42
N HIS A 115 -6.36 15.55 -8.36
CA HIS A 115 -5.91 15.27 -7.01
C HIS A 115 -6.53 13.96 -6.50
N ALA A 116 -5.73 13.17 -5.78
CA ALA A 116 -6.18 11.97 -5.08
C ALA A 116 -5.93 12.11 -3.57
N PRO A 117 -6.89 11.73 -2.71
CA PRO A 117 -6.66 11.68 -1.27
C PRO A 117 -5.70 10.55 -0.91
N ALA A 118 -4.87 10.76 0.10
CA ALA A 118 -3.97 9.76 0.65
C ALA A 118 -3.91 9.90 2.17
N ASN A 119 -4.05 8.78 2.88
CA ASN A 119 -3.86 8.76 4.32
C ASN A 119 -2.39 9.00 4.66
N PHE A 120 -2.13 9.89 5.62
CA PHE A 120 -0.79 10.21 6.11
C PHE A 120 -0.73 9.99 7.61
N TYR A 121 0.25 9.22 8.04
CA TYR A 121 0.39 8.80 9.42
C TYR A 121 1.87 8.81 9.80
N VAL A 122 2.21 9.58 10.84
CA VAL A 122 3.55 9.66 11.41
C VAL A 122 3.51 9.03 12.79
N VAL A 123 4.45 8.14 13.06
CA VAL A 123 4.62 7.49 14.35
C VAL A 123 6.02 7.71 14.89
N GLU A 124 6.15 7.64 16.20
CA GLU A 124 7.45 7.59 16.89
C GLU A 124 7.45 6.47 17.92
N LYS A 125 8.64 5.98 18.27
CA LYS A 125 8.78 4.97 19.30
C LYS A 125 8.88 5.67 20.65
N GLY A 126 7.96 5.33 21.55
CA GLY A 126 7.94 5.84 22.93
C GLY A 126 9.03 5.27 23.82
#